data_AF-A0AAE0SQ20-F1
#
_entry.id   AF-A0AAE0SQ20-F1
#
_cell.length_a   1.000
_cell.length_b   1.000
_cell.length_c   1.000
_cell.angle_alpha   90.00
_cell.angle_beta   90.00
_cell.angle_gamma   90.00
#
_symmetry.space_group_name_H-M   'P 1'
#
loop_
_entity.id
_entity.type
_entity.pdbx_description
1 polymer ?
#
loop_
_entity_poly.entity_id
_entity_poly.type
_entity_poly.pdbx_seq_one_letter_code
_entity_poly.pdbx_strand_id
1 'polypeptide(L)'
;MDKTLESLHNDFAVIRTGRANPKILDNVRVDYYGTSTPINQVANINVPEPQMITVVPWEKKMLTEIEKAIMRADLGITPVNDGNSVRLPFPPLNEERRKEMVKKIKKIAEDFRTVIRNIRRDTNTHLKEMEKNKILSEDELKRQTDNIQKITDRMPTLNQLVRKGREQIKYKSKVPALQACPQRKGVCTRVYTTTPKKPNSALRKVARVRLTNGIEVTSYIPGVGHNLQEHSVVLIRGGRVKDLPGVRYHIIRGTLDAQGVANRKQGRSKYGARKNAK
;
A
#
# COMPACT_ATOMS: atom_id res chain seq x y z
N MET A 1 -8.64 -32.60 -6.22
CA MET A 1 -8.58 -31.22 -5.68
C MET A 1 -7.19 -30.58 -5.83
N ASP A 2 -6.10 -31.36 -5.84
CA ASP A 2 -4.76 -30.78 -6.05
C ASP A 2 -4.54 -30.26 -7.47
N LYS A 3 -5.02 -30.98 -8.49
CA LYS A 3 -5.00 -30.50 -9.90
C LYS A 3 -5.69 -29.14 -10.08
N THR A 4 -6.80 -28.93 -9.37
CA THR A 4 -7.51 -27.64 -9.41
C THR A 4 -6.71 -26.53 -8.71
N LEU A 5 -5.97 -26.86 -7.65
CA LEU A 5 -5.10 -25.92 -6.94
C LEU A 5 -3.89 -25.53 -7.81
N GLU A 6 -3.33 -26.49 -8.53
CA GLU A 6 -2.27 -26.25 -9.51
C GLU A 6 -2.74 -25.35 -10.65
N SER A 7 -3.94 -25.60 -11.19
CA SER A 7 -4.57 -24.70 -12.18
C SER A 7 -4.74 -23.28 -11.65
N LEU A 8 -5.23 -23.12 -10.41
CA LEU A 8 -5.38 -21.81 -9.77
C LEU A 8 -4.05 -21.07 -9.66
N HIS A 9 -2.97 -21.78 -9.29
CA HIS A 9 -1.64 -21.20 -9.20
C HIS A 9 -1.12 -20.74 -10.57
N ASN A 10 -1.40 -21.49 -11.63
CA ASN A 10 -1.05 -21.11 -12.99
C ASN A 10 -1.86 -19.89 -13.44
N ASP A 11 -3.17 -19.86 -13.15
CA ASP A 11 -4.04 -18.72 -13.48
C ASP A 11 -3.59 -17.43 -12.79
N PHE A 12 -3.17 -17.51 -11.52
CA PHE A 12 -2.61 -16.35 -10.81
C PHE A 12 -1.25 -15.92 -11.32
N ALA A 13 -0.40 -16.85 -11.77
CA ALA A 13 0.93 -16.55 -12.29
C ALA A 13 0.88 -15.76 -13.61
N VAL A 14 -0.14 -15.99 -14.43
CA VAL A 14 -0.38 -15.30 -15.70
C VAL A 14 -0.85 -13.84 -15.50
N ILE A 15 -1.43 -13.51 -14.35
CA ILE A 15 -1.94 -12.15 -14.12
C ILE A 15 -0.77 -11.16 -14.02
N ARG A 16 -0.74 -10.23 -14.99
CA ARG A 16 0.21 -9.12 -15.04
C ARG A 16 0.07 -8.26 -13.79
N THR A 17 1.02 -8.37 -12.88
CA THR A 17 1.18 -7.39 -11.81
C THR A 17 2.13 -6.28 -12.28
N GLY A 18 2.10 -5.12 -11.62
CA GLY A 18 3.04 -4.03 -11.91
C GLY A 18 4.48 -4.33 -11.48
N ARG A 19 4.79 -5.59 -11.17
CA ARG A 19 6.13 -6.12 -10.94
C ARG A 19 6.42 -7.16 -12.01
N ALA A 20 7.63 -7.16 -12.52
CA ALA A 20 8.18 -8.18 -13.39
C ALA A 20 8.12 -9.55 -12.70
N ASN A 21 7.39 -10.49 -13.30
CA ASN A 21 7.35 -11.89 -12.89
C ASN A 21 7.73 -12.77 -14.11
N PRO A 22 8.80 -13.57 -14.03
CA PRO A 22 9.24 -14.45 -15.12
C PRO A 22 8.14 -15.41 -15.61
N LYS A 23 7.27 -15.88 -14.71
CA LYS A 23 6.23 -16.86 -15.01
C LYS A 23 5.16 -16.39 -16.00
N ILE A 24 5.08 -15.09 -16.26
CA ILE A 24 4.18 -14.54 -17.29
C ILE A 24 4.56 -15.08 -18.69
N LEU A 25 5.83 -15.44 -18.89
CA LEU A 25 6.35 -15.93 -20.15
C LEU A 25 6.23 -17.46 -20.33
N ASP A 26 5.79 -18.21 -19.31
CA ASP A 26 5.72 -19.68 -19.38
C ASP A 26 4.77 -20.19 -20.49
N ASN A 27 3.75 -19.39 -20.85
CA ASN A 27 2.81 -19.72 -21.92
C ASN A 27 3.28 -19.31 -23.32
N VAL A 28 4.42 -18.62 -23.44
CA VAL A 28 4.95 -18.15 -24.73
C VAL A 28 5.70 -19.29 -25.41
N ARG A 29 5.25 -19.66 -26.60
CA ARG A 29 5.91 -20.63 -27.47
C ARG A 29 6.58 -19.92 -28.64
N VAL A 30 7.81 -20.35 -28.93
CA VAL A 30 8.68 -19.84 -29.99
C VAL A 30 8.91 -20.99 -30.97
N ASP A 31 8.82 -20.70 -32.26
CA ASP A 31 9.07 -21.68 -33.30
C ASP A 31 10.57 -21.89 -33.45
N TYR A 32 11.13 -22.97 -32.91
CA TYR A 32 12.54 -23.33 -33.03
C TYR A 32 12.66 -24.41 -34.11
N TYR A 33 13.24 -24.05 -35.26
CA TYR A 33 13.44 -24.95 -36.41
C TYR A 33 12.18 -25.75 -36.80
N GLY A 34 11.03 -25.09 -36.86
CA GLY A 34 9.74 -25.71 -37.25
C GLY A 34 9.00 -26.44 -36.14
N THR A 35 9.53 -26.45 -34.91
CA THR A 35 8.85 -27.01 -33.73
C THR A 35 8.50 -25.92 -32.71
N SER A 36 7.27 -25.95 -32.19
CA SER A 36 6.79 -24.95 -31.22
C SER A 36 7.31 -25.26 -29.81
N THR A 37 8.38 -24.58 -29.42
CA THR A 37 9.11 -24.80 -28.16
C THR A 37 8.83 -23.70 -27.12
N PRO A 38 8.75 -24.01 -25.83
CA PRO A 38 8.59 -22.98 -24.79
C PRO A 38 9.79 -22.03 -24.71
N ILE A 39 9.54 -20.76 -24.46
CA ILE A 39 10.59 -19.73 -24.36
C ILE A 39 11.65 -20.03 -23.28
N ASN A 40 11.29 -20.72 -22.20
CA ASN A 40 12.20 -21.13 -21.12
C ASN A 40 13.31 -22.08 -21.60
N GLN A 41 13.09 -22.81 -22.70
CA GLN A 41 14.09 -23.73 -23.26
C GLN A 41 15.02 -23.00 -24.25
N VAL A 42 14.52 -21.96 -24.92
CA VAL A 42 15.23 -21.22 -25.97
C VAL A 42 15.97 -19.99 -25.41
N ALA A 43 15.61 -19.53 -24.22
CA ALA A 43 16.21 -18.35 -23.60
C ALA A 43 16.28 -18.41 -22.08
N ASN A 44 17.24 -17.68 -21.52
CA ASN A 44 17.34 -17.43 -20.09
C ASN A 44 16.56 -16.15 -19.72
N ILE A 45 15.72 -16.22 -18.69
CA ILE A 45 14.84 -15.13 -18.26
C ILE A 45 15.36 -14.55 -16.95
N ASN A 46 15.77 -13.28 -16.99
CA ASN A 46 16.30 -12.56 -15.84
C ASN A 46 15.42 -11.36 -15.48
N VAL A 47 15.36 -11.01 -14.20
CA VAL A 47 14.66 -9.83 -13.67
C VAL A 47 15.69 -8.87 -13.07
N PRO A 48 16.39 -8.06 -13.89
CA PRO A 48 17.40 -7.13 -13.40
C PRO A 48 16.79 -6.00 -12.58
N GLU A 49 15.56 -5.59 -12.90
CA GLU A 49 14.82 -4.56 -12.18
C GLU A 49 13.38 -5.03 -11.87
N PRO A 50 12.73 -4.53 -10.81
CA PRO A 50 11.37 -4.92 -10.46
C PRO A 50 10.31 -4.63 -11.53
N GLN A 51 10.63 -3.80 -12.54
CA GLN A 51 9.74 -3.42 -13.63
C GLN A 51 10.28 -3.83 -15.01
N MET A 52 11.31 -4.66 -15.08
CA MET A 52 11.92 -5.08 -16.34
C MET A 52 12.23 -6.57 -16.31
N ILE A 53 11.79 -7.29 -17.35
CA ILE A 53 12.28 -8.64 -17.63
C ILE A 53 13.23 -8.55 -18.82
N THR A 54 14.38 -9.19 -18.71
CA THR A 54 15.33 -9.41 -19.81
C THR A 54 15.31 -10.87 -20.20
N VAL A 55 15.06 -11.14 -21.48
CA VAL A 55 15.12 -12.47 -22.08
C VAL A 55 16.41 -12.52 -22.92
N VAL A 56 17.32 -13.41 -22.55
CA VAL A 56 18.61 -13.61 -23.23
C VAL A 56 18.55 -14.96 -23.96
N PRO A 57 18.40 -14.98 -25.30
CA PRO A 57 18.39 -16.23 -26.04
C PRO A 57 19.78 -16.87 -26.09
N TRP A 58 19.83 -18.20 -26.19
CA TRP A 58 21.09 -18.93 -26.41
C TRP A 58 21.67 -18.64 -27.81
N GLU A 59 20.81 -18.40 -28.79
CA GLU A 59 21.17 -18.05 -30.16
C GLU A 59 20.65 -16.66 -30.54
N LYS A 60 21.52 -15.78 -31.05
CA LYS A 60 21.15 -14.41 -31.46
C LYS A 60 20.15 -14.36 -32.62
N LYS A 61 20.09 -15.40 -33.46
CA LYS A 61 19.17 -15.47 -34.60
C LYS A 61 17.70 -15.58 -34.17
N MET A 62 17.45 -16.12 -32.97
CA MET A 62 16.10 -16.32 -32.42
C MET A 62 15.43 -15.05 -31.88
N LEU A 63 16.14 -13.91 -31.86
CA LEU A 63 15.62 -12.65 -31.30
C LEU A 63 14.33 -12.20 -31.99
N THR A 64 14.27 -12.29 -33.32
CA THR A 64 13.11 -11.84 -34.11
C THR A 64 11.90 -12.76 -33.94
N GLU A 65 12.12 -14.06 -33.73
CA GLU A 65 11.06 -15.03 -33.49
C GLU A 65 10.52 -14.92 -32.07
N ILE A 66 11.38 -14.68 -31.08
CA ILE A 66 10.99 -14.38 -29.70
C ILE A 66 10.15 -13.10 -29.63
N GLU A 67 10.57 -12.04 -30.35
CA GLU A 67 9.82 -10.79 -30.42
C GLU A 67 8.41 -11.02 -31.00
N LYS A 68 8.32 -11.73 -32.13
CA LYS A 68 7.04 -12.09 -32.74
C LYS A 68 6.18 -12.96 -31.82
N ALA A 69 6.78 -13.93 -31.12
CA ALA A 69 6.05 -14.80 -30.20
C ALA A 69 5.47 -14.02 -29.00
N ILE A 70 6.22 -13.07 -28.45
CA ILE A 70 5.75 -12.21 -27.35
C ILE A 70 4.64 -11.27 -27.81
N MET A 71 4.73 -10.74 -29.03
CA MET A 71 3.66 -9.92 -29.62
C MET A 71 2.40 -10.76 -29.88
N ARG A 72 2.52 -11.97 -30.44
CA ARG A 72 1.39 -12.89 -30.65
C ARG A 72 0.72 -13.32 -29.34
N ALA A 73 1.47 -13.37 -28.24
CA ALA A 73 0.95 -13.74 -26.93
C ALA A 73 0.08 -12.64 -26.27
N ASP A 74 -0.06 -11.46 -26.89
CA ASP A 74 -0.93 -10.35 -26.44
C ASP A 74 -0.75 -9.97 -24.96
N LEU A 75 0.48 -10.03 -24.46
CA LEU A 75 0.83 -9.66 -23.08
C LEU A 75 0.63 -8.15 -22.80
N GLY A 76 0.34 -7.36 -23.84
CA GLY A 76 0.17 -5.90 -23.79
C GLY A 76 1.49 -5.19 -23.42
N ILE A 77 2.62 -5.81 -23.74
CA ILE A 77 3.97 -5.30 -23.50
C ILE A 77 4.66 -5.23 -24.85
N THR A 78 5.30 -4.11 -25.12
CA THR A 78 6.13 -3.94 -26.31
C THR A 78 7.55 -4.39 -25.97
N PRO A 79 8.05 -5.49 -26.56
CA PRO A 79 9.46 -5.87 -26.42
C PRO A 79 10.37 -4.80 -27.02
N VAL A 80 11.53 -4.57 -26.39
CA VAL A 80 12.59 -3.71 -26.89
C VAL A 80 13.82 -4.58 -27.13
N ASN A 81 14.35 -4.55 -28.35
CA ASN A 81 15.46 -5.40 -28.76
C ASN A 81 16.78 -4.61 -28.73
N ASP A 82 17.76 -5.10 -27.95
CA ASP A 82 19.11 -4.52 -27.87
C ASP A 82 20.14 -5.25 -28.77
N GLY A 83 19.69 -6.15 -29.64
CA GLY A 83 20.54 -6.96 -30.53
C GLY A 83 21.26 -8.14 -29.84
N ASN A 84 21.24 -8.19 -28.50
CA ASN A 84 21.74 -9.33 -27.71
C ASN A 84 20.68 -9.88 -26.74
N SER A 85 19.74 -9.06 -26.30
CA SER A 85 18.69 -9.42 -25.35
C SER A 85 17.40 -8.68 -25.65
N VAL A 86 16.26 -9.30 -25.35
CA VAL A 86 14.93 -8.68 -25.45
C VAL A 86 14.51 -8.17 -24.07
N ARG A 87 14.23 -6.87 -23.95
CA ARG A 87 13.72 -6.23 -22.74
C ARG A 87 12.21 -6.08 -22.80
N LEU A 88 11.56 -6.37 -21.68
CA LEU A 88 10.11 -6.25 -21.50
C LEU A 88 9.85 -5.28 -20.34
N PRO A 89 9.57 -4.00 -20.64
CA PRO A 89 9.23 -3.03 -19.62
C PRO A 89 7.78 -3.21 -19.14
N PHE A 90 7.60 -3.29 -17.82
CA PHE A 90 6.31 -3.32 -17.16
C PHE A 90 5.97 -1.91 -16.63
N PRO A 91 5.17 -1.11 -17.36
CA PRO A 91 4.75 0.20 -16.89
C PRO A 91 4.04 0.12 -15.53
N PRO A 92 4.19 1.14 -14.68
CA PRO A 92 3.45 1.23 -13.44
C PRO A 92 1.94 1.26 -13.72
N LEU A 93 1.18 0.55 -12.90
CA LEU A 93 -0.26 0.43 -13.06
C LEU A 93 -1.00 1.66 -12.49
N ASN A 94 -1.87 2.24 -13.30
CA ASN A 94 -2.84 3.27 -12.88
C ASN A 94 -3.87 2.71 -11.88
N GLU A 95 -4.56 3.59 -11.16
CA GLU A 95 -5.55 3.19 -10.15
C GLU A 95 -6.75 2.45 -10.76
N GLU A 96 -7.23 2.89 -11.93
CA GLU A 96 -8.33 2.25 -12.66
C GLU A 96 -7.98 0.83 -13.10
N ARG A 97 -6.81 0.65 -13.73
CA ARG A 97 -6.28 -0.66 -14.10
C ARG A 97 -6.16 -1.59 -12.90
N ARG A 98 -5.72 -1.07 -11.75
CA ARG A 98 -5.66 -1.85 -10.50
C ARG A 98 -7.05 -2.32 -10.07
N LYS A 99 -8.09 -1.48 -10.17
CA LYS A 99 -9.47 -1.86 -9.83
C LYS A 99 -9.98 -2.96 -10.78
N GLU A 100 -9.70 -2.87 -12.07
CA GLU A 100 -10.05 -3.92 -13.05
C GLU A 100 -9.40 -5.28 -12.71
N MET A 101 -8.10 -5.28 -12.40
CA MET A 101 -7.39 -6.51 -12.02
C MET A 101 -7.92 -7.13 -10.74
N VAL A 102 -8.28 -6.32 -9.74
CA VAL A 102 -8.90 -6.83 -8.51
C VAL A 102 -10.23 -7.51 -8.81
N LYS A 103 -11.04 -6.97 -9.74
CA LYS A 103 -12.28 -7.64 -10.19
C LYS A 103 -11.98 -8.97 -10.88
N LYS A 104 -10.97 -9.01 -11.76
CA LYS A 104 -10.54 -10.24 -12.46
C LYS A 104 -10.06 -11.32 -11.48
N ILE A 105 -9.23 -10.96 -10.51
CA ILE A 105 -8.73 -11.85 -9.45
C ILE A 105 -9.89 -12.41 -8.63
N LYS A 106 -10.87 -11.58 -8.25
CA LYS A 106 -12.06 -12.03 -7.52
C LYS A 106 -12.89 -13.02 -8.32
N LYS A 107 -13.02 -12.82 -9.63
CA LYS A 107 -13.75 -13.75 -10.52
C LYS A 107 -13.07 -15.12 -10.57
N ILE A 108 -11.77 -15.17 -10.88
CA ILE A 108 -10.98 -16.41 -10.93
C ILE A 108 -11.09 -17.20 -9.62
N ALA A 109 -11.04 -16.49 -8.50
CA ALA A 109 -11.08 -17.14 -7.19
C ALA A 109 -12.50 -17.65 -6.81
N GLU A 110 -13.59 -17.05 -7.34
CA GLU A 110 -14.94 -17.61 -7.20
C GLU A 110 -15.18 -18.79 -8.16
N ASP A 111 -14.60 -18.76 -9.36
CA ASP A 111 -14.65 -19.87 -10.31
C ASP A 111 -13.99 -21.12 -9.70
N PHE A 112 -12.79 -20.97 -9.12
CA PHE A 112 -12.11 -22.03 -8.38
C PHE A 112 -12.96 -22.61 -7.24
N ARG A 113 -13.64 -21.74 -6.49
CA ARG A 113 -14.51 -22.17 -5.40
C ARG A 113 -15.70 -22.98 -5.92
N THR A 114 -16.27 -22.57 -7.03
CA THR A 114 -17.38 -23.29 -7.68
C THR A 114 -16.93 -24.67 -8.14
N VAL A 115 -15.74 -24.78 -8.73
CA VAL A 115 -15.14 -26.07 -9.12
C VAL A 115 -14.95 -26.99 -7.91
N ILE A 116 -14.38 -26.50 -6.80
CA ILE A 116 -14.22 -27.30 -5.57
C ILE A 116 -15.57 -27.75 -5.00
N ARG A 117 -16.59 -26.87 -5.01
CA ARG A 117 -17.96 -27.23 -4.56
C ARG A 117 -18.59 -28.30 -5.44
N ASN A 118 -18.39 -28.23 -6.76
CA ASN A 118 -18.91 -29.21 -7.71
C ASN A 118 -18.24 -30.57 -7.49
N ILE A 119 -16.91 -30.63 -7.41
CA ILE A 119 -16.17 -31.87 -7.08
C ILE A 119 -16.69 -32.50 -5.79
N ARG A 120 -16.92 -31.70 -4.74
CA ARG A 120 -17.51 -32.21 -3.49
C ARG A 120 -18.92 -32.76 -3.69
N ARG A 121 -19.77 -32.07 -4.46
CA ARG A 121 -21.14 -32.54 -4.77
C ARG A 121 -21.10 -33.86 -5.54
N ASP A 122 -20.30 -33.94 -6.59
CA ASP A 122 -20.18 -35.12 -7.46
C ASP A 122 -19.63 -36.33 -6.69
N THR A 123 -18.65 -36.09 -5.80
CA THR A 123 -18.13 -37.15 -4.91
C THR A 123 -19.20 -37.63 -3.94
N ASN A 124 -19.98 -36.70 -3.35
CA ASN A 124 -21.05 -37.06 -2.43
C ASN A 124 -22.22 -37.77 -3.13
N THR A 125 -22.53 -37.44 -4.39
CA THR A 125 -23.53 -38.18 -5.17
C THR A 125 -23.04 -39.58 -5.50
N HIS A 126 -21.78 -39.74 -5.89
CA HIS A 126 -21.20 -41.07 -6.11
C HIS A 126 -21.16 -41.93 -4.85
N LEU A 127 -20.85 -41.37 -3.68
CA LEU A 127 -20.92 -42.11 -2.42
C LEU A 127 -22.35 -42.62 -2.11
N LYS A 128 -23.37 -41.81 -2.40
CA LYS A 128 -24.78 -42.21 -2.26
C LYS A 128 -25.21 -43.27 -3.29
N GLU A 129 -24.63 -43.27 -4.49
CA GLU A 129 -24.86 -44.33 -5.47
C GLU A 129 -24.21 -45.65 -5.04
N MET A 130 -23.02 -45.60 -4.46
CA MET A 130 -22.34 -46.79 -3.92
C MET A 130 -23.07 -47.40 -2.71
N GLU A 131 -23.73 -46.57 -1.89
CA GLU A 131 -24.64 -47.00 -0.83
C GLU A 131 -25.86 -47.74 -1.39
N LYS A 132 -26.51 -47.19 -2.43
CA LYS A 132 -27.66 -47.85 -3.10
C LYS A 132 -27.29 -49.20 -3.69
N ASN A 133 -26.05 -49.33 -4.17
CA ASN A 133 -25.50 -50.59 -4.69
C ASN A 133 -25.04 -51.55 -3.57
N LYS A 134 -25.27 -51.21 -2.29
CA LYS A 134 -24.90 -51.97 -1.08
C LYS A 134 -23.41 -52.27 -0.94
N ILE A 135 -22.56 -51.45 -1.55
CA ILE A 135 -21.10 -51.60 -1.47
C ILE A 135 -20.56 -50.95 -0.18
N LEU A 136 -21.26 -49.93 0.36
CA LEU A 136 -20.91 -49.25 1.60
C LEU A 136 -21.99 -49.38 2.68
N SER A 137 -21.55 -49.44 3.94
CA SER A 137 -22.41 -49.29 5.12
C SER A 137 -22.72 -47.82 5.42
N GLU A 138 -23.84 -47.54 6.09
CA GLU A 138 -24.28 -46.19 6.47
C GLU A 138 -23.24 -45.48 7.36
N ASP A 139 -22.58 -46.22 8.26
CA ASP A 139 -21.49 -45.72 9.10
C ASP A 139 -20.24 -45.34 8.29
N GLU A 140 -19.93 -46.08 7.23
CA GLU A 140 -18.79 -45.80 6.36
C GLU A 140 -19.06 -44.57 5.50
N LEU A 141 -20.30 -44.42 5.00
CA LEU A 141 -20.70 -43.23 4.24
C LEU A 141 -20.50 -41.97 5.08
N LYS A 142 -20.95 -41.99 6.35
CA LYS A 142 -20.80 -40.85 7.25
C LYS A 142 -19.32 -40.48 7.48
N ARG A 143 -18.46 -41.48 7.72
CA ARG A 143 -17.00 -41.30 7.85
C ARG A 143 -16.37 -40.72 6.58
N GLN A 144 -16.76 -41.23 5.40
CA GLN A 144 -16.24 -40.74 4.12
C GLN A 144 -16.71 -39.30 3.84
N THR A 145 -17.97 -38.98 4.12
CA THR A 145 -18.47 -37.60 3.99
C THR A 145 -17.76 -36.63 4.92
N ASP A 146 -17.47 -37.03 6.15
CA ASP A 146 -16.71 -36.20 7.09
C ASP A 146 -15.25 -36.01 6.65
N ASN A 147 -14.62 -37.05 6.10
CA ASN A 147 -13.27 -36.95 5.54
C ASN A 147 -13.22 -36.00 4.33
N ILE A 148 -14.19 -36.11 3.41
CA ILE A 148 -14.32 -35.19 2.26
C ILE A 148 -14.54 -33.76 2.74
N GLN A 149 -15.38 -33.57 3.76
CA GLN A 149 -15.64 -32.26 4.33
C GLN A 149 -14.36 -31.67 4.96
N LYS A 150 -13.59 -32.45 5.74
CA LYS A 150 -12.30 -32.03 6.29
C LYS A 150 -11.28 -31.66 5.21
N ILE A 151 -11.20 -32.43 4.11
CA ILE A 151 -10.31 -32.11 2.97
C ILE A 151 -10.75 -30.80 2.30
N THR A 152 -12.06 -30.59 2.17
CA THR A 152 -12.61 -29.36 1.58
C THR A 152 -12.37 -28.15 2.49
N ASP A 153 -12.50 -28.29 3.80
CA ASP A 153 -12.28 -27.20 4.77
C ASP A 153 -10.80 -26.84 4.93
N ARG A 154 -9.89 -27.79 4.64
CA ARG A 154 -8.44 -27.53 4.56
C ARG A 154 -8.05 -26.69 3.35
N MET A 155 -8.93 -26.54 2.34
CA MET A 155 -8.64 -25.72 1.17
C MET A 155 -8.71 -24.22 1.51
N PRO A 156 -7.80 -23.39 0.96
CA PRO A 156 -7.78 -21.96 1.24
C PRO A 156 -9.10 -21.29 0.85
N THR A 157 -9.67 -20.51 1.78
CA THR A 157 -10.87 -19.72 1.48
C THR A 157 -10.55 -18.52 0.58
N LEU A 158 -11.55 -18.02 -0.17
CA LEU A 158 -11.44 -16.80 -0.98
C LEU A 158 -10.82 -15.63 -0.19
N ASN A 159 -11.26 -15.48 1.06
CA ASN A 159 -10.79 -14.44 1.96
C ASN A 159 -9.33 -14.64 2.40
N GLN A 160 -8.81 -15.86 2.37
CA GLN A 160 -7.39 -16.15 2.62
C GLN A 160 -6.55 -15.91 1.35
N LEU A 161 -7.05 -16.30 0.18
CA LEU A 161 -6.37 -16.06 -1.12
C LEU A 161 -6.23 -14.57 -1.45
N VAL A 162 -7.26 -13.77 -1.15
CA VAL A 162 -7.30 -12.32 -1.44
C VAL A 162 -6.82 -11.46 -0.25
N ARG A 163 -6.52 -12.07 0.92
CA ARG A 163 -6.41 -11.39 2.23
C ARG A 163 -5.36 -10.29 2.30
N LYS A 164 -4.18 -10.51 1.70
CA LYS A 164 -3.06 -9.58 1.80
C LYS A 164 -3.13 -8.56 0.66
N GLY A 165 -4.14 -7.71 0.69
CA GLY A 165 -4.12 -6.47 -0.09
C GLY A 165 -2.91 -5.61 0.29
N ARG A 166 -2.43 -4.75 -0.62
CA ARG A 166 -1.38 -3.77 -0.26
C ARG A 166 -1.92 -2.85 0.83
N GLU A 167 -1.25 -2.81 1.97
CA GLU A 167 -1.57 -1.87 3.04
C GLU A 167 -1.46 -0.43 2.53
N GLN A 168 -2.46 0.40 2.83
CA GLN A 168 -2.36 1.83 2.54
C GLN A 168 -1.25 2.44 3.37
N ILE A 169 -0.36 3.20 2.72
CA ILE A 169 0.71 3.92 3.40
C ILE A 169 0.05 4.97 4.31
N LYS A 170 0.10 4.75 5.63
CA LYS A 170 -0.41 5.70 6.62
C LYS A 170 0.63 6.81 6.84
N TYR A 171 0.31 8.03 6.43
CA TYR A 171 1.16 9.19 6.71
C TYR A 171 0.98 9.66 8.15
N LYS A 172 2.08 9.80 8.90
CA LYS A 172 2.07 10.40 10.24
C LYS A 172 1.83 11.91 10.14
N SER A 173 0.88 12.43 10.93
CA SER A 173 0.66 13.87 11.00
C SER A 173 1.91 14.59 11.51
N LYS A 174 2.23 15.75 10.91
CA LYS A 174 3.31 16.62 11.36
C LYS A 174 3.03 17.22 12.75
N VAL A 175 1.76 17.26 13.16
CA VAL A 175 1.26 17.91 14.39
C VAL A 175 0.37 16.97 15.21
N PRO A 176 0.93 15.87 15.76
CA PRO A 176 0.14 14.82 16.41
C PRO A 176 -0.68 15.32 17.61
N ALA A 177 -0.15 16.25 18.42
CA ALA A 177 -0.81 16.73 19.63
C ALA A 177 -2.13 17.50 19.40
N LEU A 178 -2.40 17.97 18.18
CA LEU A 178 -3.64 18.69 17.86
C LEU A 178 -4.81 17.76 17.50
N GLN A 179 -4.58 16.45 17.29
CA GLN A 179 -5.60 15.44 16.96
C GLN A 179 -6.66 15.98 15.97
N ALA A 180 -6.24 16.36 14.77
CA ALA A 180 -7.08 16.90 13.68
C ALA A 180 -7.78 18.25 13.93
N CYS A 181 -7.57 18.92 15.07
CA CYS A 181 -8.02 20.29 15.26
C CYS A 181 -7.05 21.30 14.62
N PRO A 182 -7.55 22.37 13.96
CA PRO A 182 -6.68 23.40 13.39
C PRO A 182 -5.93 24.20 14.47
N GLN A 183 -6.59 24.44 15.61
CA GLN A 183 -6.09 25.17 16.76
C GLN A 183 -6.59 24.50 18.03
N ARG A 184 -5.82 24.54 19.12
CA ARG A 184 -6.22 23.96 20.40
C ARG A 184 -5.82 24.88 21.56
N LYS A 185 -6.73 25.02 22.52
CA LYS A 185 -6.52 25.77 23.76
C LYS A 185 -5.57 25.00 24.66
N GLY A 186 -4.76 25.70 25.42
CA GLY A 186 -3.91 25.13 26.44
C GLY A 186 -3.51 26.15 27.50
N VAL A 187 -2.92 25.64 28.57
CA VAL A 187 -2.45 26.43 29.72
C VAL A 187 -0.94 26.37 29.75
N CYS A 188 -0.28 27.52 29.85
CA CYS A 188 1.17 27.61 29.99
C CYS A 188 1.60 27.02 31.33
N THR A 189 2.48 26.02 31.30
CA THR A 189 3.08 25.46 32.52
C THR A 189 4.38 26.15 32.89
N ARG A 190 5.19 26.53 31.89
CA ARG A 190 6.39 27.35 32.10
C ARG A 190 6.71 28.18 30.86
N VAL A 191 7.27 29.36 31.06
CA VAL A 191 7.71 30.25 29.98
C VAL A 191 9.20 30.50 30.11
N TYR A 192 9.95 30.24 29.05
CA TYR A 192 11.42 30.24 29.08
C TYR A 192 12.01 30.56 27.70
N THR A 193 13.32 30.76 27.65
CA THR A 193 14.04 30.95 26.39
C THR A 193 14.83 29.70 26.03
N THR A 194 15.01 29.44 24.74
CA THR A 194 15.74 28.27 24.23
C THR A 194 16.72 28.72 23.16
N THR A 195 17.90 28.08 23.14
CA THR A 195 18.92 28.31 22.13
C THR A 195 18.45 27.78 20.76
N PRO A 196 18.57 28.57 19.69
CA PRO A 196 18.26 28.10 18.34
C PRO A 196 19.33 27.12 17.83
N LYS A 197 19.01 26.42 16.73
CA LYS A 197 19.91 25.45 16.07
C LYS A 197 21.21 26.10 15.55
N LYS A 198 21.19 27.40 15.23
CA LYS A 198 22.36 28.12 14.70
C LYS A 198 23.17 28.74 15.86
N PRO A 199 24.47 28.47 15.96
CA PRO A 199 25.28 28.76 17.16
C PRO A 199 25.36 30.23 17.58
N ASN A 200 25.12 31.19 16.69
CA ASN A 200 25.19 32.64 17.00
C ASN A 200 23.84 33.38 16.81
N SER A 201 22.72 32.65 16.86
CA SER A 201 21.40 33.26 16.70
C SER A 201 20.76 33.60 18.05
N ALA A 202 20.00 34.68 18.09
CA ALA A 202 19.31 35.15 19.29
C ALA A 202 18.42 34.08 19.93
N LEU A 203 18.37 34.08 21.27
CA LEU A 203 17.52 33.22 22.07
C LEU A 203 16.05 33.33 21.64
N ARG A 204 15.37 32.19 21.57
CA ARG A 204 13.96 32.11 21.15
C ARG A 204 13.06 31.90 22.36
N LYS A 205 11.98 32.66 22.43
CA LYS A 205 10.98 32.55 23.50
C LYS A 205 10.06 31.36 23.22
N VAL A 206 9.90 30.48 24.19
CA VAL A 206 9.04 29.31 24.12
C VAL A 206 8.21 29.16 25.40
N ALA A 207 7.05 28.53 25.27
CA ALA A 207 6.25 28.11 26.41
C ALA A 207 6.07 26.60 26.36
N ARG A 208 6.13 25.96 27.53
CA ARG A 208 5.56 24.63 27.71
C ARG A 208 4.07 24.84 27.97
N VAL A 209 3.24 24.16 27.20
CA VAL A 209 1.79 24.33 27.24
C VAL A 209 1.12 22.97 27.35
N ARG A 210 0.26 22.82 28.35
CA ARG A 210 -0.62 21.67 28.52
C ARG A 210 -1.91 21.93 27.75
N LEU A 211 -2.16 21.16 26.71
CA LEU A 211 -3.35 21.27 25.88
C LEU A 211 -4.57 20.68 26.60
N THR A 212 -5.77 21.02 26.13
CA THR A 212 -7.03 20.48 26.66
C THR A 212 -7.16 18.96 26.55
N ASN A 213 -6.40 18.31 25.68
CA ASN A 213 -6.35 16.85 25.56
C ASN A 213 -5.31 16.19 26.49
N GLY A 214 -4.77 16.92 27.45
CA GLY A 214 -3.77 16.43 28.42
C GLY A 214 -2.34 16.33 27.88
N ILE A 215 -2.12 16.55 26.58
CA ILE A 215 -0.79 16.46 25.97
C ILE A 215 -0.02 17.76 26.24
N GLU A 216 1.21 17.62 26.75
CA GLU A 216 2.12 18.75 26.88
C GLU A 216 2.97 18.94 25.64
N VAL A 217 3.00 20.18 25.15
CA VAL A 217 3.77 20.56 23.98
C VAL A 217 4.66 21.75 24.28
N THR A 218 5.80 21.82 23.60
CA THR A 218 6.60 23.04 23.57
C THR A 218 6.17 23.86 22.38
N SER A 219 5.75 25.10 22.63
CA SER A 219 5.20 26.01 21.64
C SER A 219 6.04 27.28 21.56
N TYR A 220 6.33 27.72 20.34
CA TYR A 220 7.06 28.96 20.12
C TYR A 220 6.18 30.18 20.29
N ILE A 221 6.72 31.19 20.97
CA ILE A 221 6.07 32.48 21.19
C ILE A 221 6.54 33.44 20.09
N PRO A 222 5.69 33.79 19.11
CA PRO A 222 6.13 34.56 17.96
C PRO A 222 6.16 36.06 18.28
N GLY A 223 7.22 36.82 17.93
CA GLY A 223 7.27 38.28 18.07
C GLY A 223 8.45 38.80 18.91
N VAL A 224 8.45 40.09 19.25
CA VAL A 224 9.59 40.78 19.90
C VAL A 224 9.55 40.69 21.43
N GLY A 225 8.39 40.90 22.07
CA GLY A 225 8.16 40.76 23.53
C GLY A 225 6.88 39.96 23.83
N HIS A 226 6.62 39.52 25.07
CA HIS A 226 5.43 38.74 25.45
C HIS A 226 5.01 38.99 26.90
N ASN A 227 3.73 38.77 27.22
CA ASN A 227 3.14 38.92 28.56
C ASN A 227 2.69 37.57 29.16
N LEU A 228 3.18 36.45 28.64
CA LEU A 228 2.72 35.14 29.13
C LEU A 228 3.47 34.78 30.40
N GLN A 229 2.72 34.37 31.41
CA GLN A 229 3.21 33.83 32.67
C GLN A 229 2.81 32.35 32.78
N GLU A 230 3.17 31.73 33.90
CA GLU A 230 2.60 30.45 34.27
C GLU A 230 1.08 30.58 34.42
N HIS A 231 0.35 29.52 34.09
CA HIS A 231 -1.12 29.45 34.09
C HIS A 231 -1.85 30.34 33.06
N SER A 232 -1.13 31.15 32.26
CA SER A 232 -1.77 31.89 31.17
C SER A 232 -2.41 30.94 30.14
N VAL A 233 -3.60 31.30 29.70
CA VAL A 233 -4.39 30.55 28.75
C VAL A 233 -4.07 31.00 27.32
N VAL A 234 -3.65 30.05 26.49
CA VAL A 234 -3.17 30.33 25.13
C VAL A 234 -3.83 29.43 24.10
N LEU A 235 -3.86 29.91 22.85
CA LEU A 235 -4.32 29.14 21.71
C LEU A 235 -3.12 28.77 20.83
N ILE A 236 -2.98 27.49 20.52
CA ILE A 236 -1.84 26.96 19.76
C ILE A 236 -2.29 26.48 18.39
N ARG A 237 -1.43 26.67 17.39
CA ARG A 237 -1.56 26.08 16.05
C ARG A 237 -0.34 25.25 15.67
N GLY A 238 -0.55 24.41 14.66
CA GLY A 238 0.51 23.65 14.01
C GLY A 238 1.50 24.52 13.22
N GLY A 239 2.76 24.12 13.22
CA GLY A 239 3.81 24.69 12.37
C GLY A 239 5.20 24.39 12.92
N ARG A 240 6.06 23.79 12.11
CA ARG A 240 7.45 23.56 12.52
C ARG A 240 8.20 24.89 12.54
N VAL A 241 8.85 25.17 13.67
CA VAL A 241 9.78 26.29 13.78
C VAL A 241 11.10 25.85 13.14
N LYS A 242 11.58 26.58 12.13
CA LYS A 242 12.82 26.25 11.43
C LYS A 242 14.04 26.33 12.36
N ASP A 243 14.02 27.29 13.27
CA ASP A 243 15.16 27.63 14.12
C ASP A 243 15.27 26.77 15.39
N LEU A 244 14.18 26.16 15.86
CA LEU A 244 14.16 25.40 17.11
C LEU A 244 14.01 23.90 16.84
N PRO A 245 14.93 23.04 17.33
CA PRO A 245 14.75 21.61 17.25
C PRO A 245 13.57 21.17 18.12
N GLY A 246 12.76 20.24 17.62
CA GLY A 246 11.64 19.65 18.38
C GLY A 246 10.38 20.52 18.51
N VAL A 247 10.42 21.82 18.22
CA VAL A 247 9.26 22.73 18.36
C VAL A 247 8.38 22.71 17.10
N ARG A 248 7.18 22.13 17.23
CA ARG A 248 6.22 21.90 16.14
C ARG A 248 4.96 22.76 16.21
N TYR A 249 4.92 23.65 17.19
CA TYR A 249 3.73 24.39 17.58
C TYR A 249 4.04 25.87 17.76
N HIS A 250 3.07 26.72 17.44
CA HIS A 250 3.14 28.15 17.61
C HIS A 250 1.97 28.64 18.44
N ILE A 251 2.22 29.53 19.40
CA ILE A 251 1.16 30.28 20.07
C ILE A 251 0.62 31.33 19.10
N ILE A 252 -0.70 31.46 19.05
CA ILE A 252 -1.40 32.52 18.34
C ILE A 252 -1.47 33.74 19.27
N ARG A 253 -1.19 34.92 18.73
CA ARG A 253 -1.31 36.18 19.46
C ARG A 253 -2.52 36.99 19.00
N GLY A 254 -2.98 37.86 19.89
CA GLY A 254 -4.21 38.63 19.72
C GLY A 254 -5.45 37.89 20.21
N THR A 255 -5.28 36.72 20.85
CA THR A 255 -6.36 35.88 21.36
C THR A 255 -6.03 35.38 22.76
N LEU A 256 -7.05 35.28 23.62
CA LEU A 256 -6.91 34.90 25.05
C LEU A 256 -5.87 35.80 25.75
N ASP A 257 -4.97 35.24 26.54
CA ASP A 257 -4.00 35.99 27.34
C ASP A 257 -2.76 36.39 26.51
N ALA A 258 -2.61 35.85 25.30
CA ALA A 258 -1.50 36.16 24.41
C ALA A 258 -1.74 37.49 23.68
N GLN A 259 -1.25 38.58 24.25
CA GLN A 259 -1.36 39.93 23.67
C GLN A 259 -0.72 40.04 22.27
N GLY A 260 -1.35 40.87 21.42
CA GLY A 260 -0.85 41.23 20.10
C GLY A 260 0.45 42.03 20.13
N VAL A 261 1.15 42.09 19.01
CA VAL A 261 2.36 42.91 18.86
C VAL A 261 1.96 44.30 18.34
N ALA A 262 2.39 45.36 19.03
CA ALA A 262 2.17 46.73 18.61
C ALA A 262 2.61 46.93 17.15
N ASN A 263 1.81 47.70 16.39
CA ASN A 263 1.99 47.98 14.95
C ASN A 263 1.74 46.82 13.97
N ARG A 264 1.37 45.61 14.41
CA ARG A 264 0.95 44.52 13.51
C ARG A 264 -0.58 44.45 13.38
N LYS A 265 -1.13 45.37 12.59
CA LYS A 265 -2.58 45.59 12.38
C LYS A 265 -3.24 44.74 11.28
N GLN A 266 -2.45 43.97 10.51
CA GLN A 266 -3.02 43.10 9.47
C GLN A 266 -3.68 41.86 10.09
N GLY A 267 -4.94 41.58 9.72
CA GLY A 267 -5.70 40.44 10.26
C GLY A 267 -5.07 39.07 10.01
N ARG A 268 -4.31 38.91 8.91
CA ARG A 268 -3.56 37.67 8.59
C ARG A 268 -2.25 37.51 9.36
N SER A 269 -1.84 38.51 10.15
CA SER A 269 -0.46 38.57 10.65
C SER A 269 -0.12 37.48 11.68
N LYS A 270 -1.08 36.80 12.33
CA LYS A 270 -0.84 35.85 13.45
C LYS A 270 -0.21 36.48 14.71
N TYR A 271 0.11 37.77 14.65
CA TYR A 271 0.64 38.61 15.72
C TYR A 271 -0.42 39.62 16.22
N GLY A 272 -1.66 39.50 15.75
CA GLY A 272 -2.58 40.62 15.54
C GLY A 272 -2.83 41.48 16.77
N ALA A 273 -2.57 42.78 16.65
CA ALA A 273 -3.09 43.79 17.56
C ALA A 273 -4.56 44.08 17.23
N ARG A 274 -5.36 44.45 18.24
CA ARG A 274 -6.73 44.93 18.00
C ARG A 274 -6.67 46.12 17.04
N LYS A 275 -7.55 46.12 16.03
CA LYS A 275 -7.73 47.30 15.17
C LYS A 275 -8.36 48.37 16.07
N ASN A 276 -7.73 49.52 16.22
CA ASN A 276 -8.36 50.64 16.91
C ASN A 276 -9.72 50.87 16.23
N ALA A 277 -10.79 50.94 17.04
CA ALA A 277 -12.07 51.40 16.52
C ALA A 277 -11.83 52.78 15.91
N LYS A 278 -12.28 52.98 14.67
CA LYS A 278 -12.40 54.32 14.11
C LYS A 278 -13.53 55.03 14.84
#